data_AF-A0A5N0ECX2-F1
#
_entry.id   AF-A0A5N0ECX2-F1
#
_cell.length_a   1.000
_cell.length_b   1.000
_cell.length_c   1.000
_cell.angle_alpha   90.00
_cell.angle_beta   90.00
_cell.angle_gamma   90.00
#
_symmetry.space_group_name_H-M   'P 1'
#
loop_
_entity.id
_entity.type
_entity.pdbx_description
1 polymer ?
#
loop_
_entity_poly.entity_id
_entity_poly.type
_entity_poly.pdbx_seq_one_letter_code
_entity_poly.pdbx_strand_id
1 'polypeptide(L)'
;MSTPNSFGPHLSDDQLVDGRDDAARAHLNGCAQCRARAEGWQNVAVAARQVSAELVGAIRTPSFDSLLGDAVGMPWAAPAEVARPGRRGSLLLAAALARTQARLLPRALVPLTVLGFACCLVLAVLAKQSDTAPTVFGLAVTLMFQLGTLAVCLPRTDPRLELFSTLPIAPAVVFACRLLVVLVADTVLALLASMLASELGATADFPAMVAGWLGPAMLASAFGVVCAVWRSPPVGAIAGAVVWLLGAAASSDTGPAHRIGALIEPLWSTSAATLALAALLLVIAAIGMSRPRYSVVAG
;
A
#
# COMPACT_ATOMS: atom_id res chain seq x y z
N MET A 1 39.17 11.22 32.21
CA MET A 1 40.07 11.04 31.05
C MET A 1 39.49 9.94 30.19
N SER A 2 38.88 10.28 29.06
CA SER A 2 38.32 9.29 28.13
C SER A 2 39.48 8.67 27.34
N THR A 3 39.65 7.36 27.44
CA THR A 3 40.62 6.62 26.63
C THR A 3 40.27 6.77 25.14
N PRO A 4 41.23 7.10 24.26
CA PRO A 4 40.97 7.22 22.83
C PRO A 4 40.45 5.87 22.30
N ASN A 5 39.31 5.91 21.63
CA ASN A 5 38.62 4.72 21.15
C ASN A 5 39.39 4.15 19.95
N SER A 6 40.04 3.00 20.14
CA SER A 6 40.88 2.35 19.13
C SER A 6 40.09 1.67 18.00
N PHE A 7 38.76 1.62 18.10
CA PHE A 7 37.88 0.83 17.22
C PHE A 7 37.14 1.65 16.17
N GLY A 8 37.55 2.92 15.96
CA GLY A 8 36.90 3.82 15.02
C GLY A 8 35.64 4.48 15.58
N PRO A 9 34.79 5.08 14.72
CA PRO A 9 33.54 5.71 15.16
C PRO A 9 32.58 4.68 15.74
N HIS A 10 31.75 5.11 16.69
CA HIS A 10 30.69 4.28 17.25
C HIS A 10 29.67 3.88 16.18
N LEU A 11 29.09 2.68 16.32
CA LEU A 11 27.98 2.23 15.48
C LEU A 11 26.76 3.15 15.63
N SER A 12 26.06 3.41 14.53
CA SER A 12 24.75 4.08 14.56
C SER A 12 23.69 3.17 15.19
N ASP A 13 22.55 3.75 15.63
CA ASP A 13 21.46 2.95 16.21
C ASP A 13 20.93 1.89 15.22
N ASP A 14 20.84 2.23 13.92
CA ASP A 14 20.42 1.28 12.89
C ASP A 14 21.36 0.06 12.80
N GLN A 15 22.67 0.29 12.90
CA GLN A 15 23.68 -0.78 12.88
C GLN A 15 23.63 -1.64 14.14
N LEU A 16 23.28 -1.05 15.29
CA LEU A 16 23.10 -1.78 16.55
C LEU A 16 21.84 -2.66 16.54
N VAL A 17 20.76 -2.19 15.90
CA VAL A 17 19.49 -2.93 15.81
C VAL A 17 19.59 -4.10 14.82
N ASP A 18 20.29 -3.92 13.69
CA ASP A 18 20.35 -4.95 12.65
C ASP A 18 21.34 -6.09 12.99
N GLY A 19 22.42 -5.78 13.71
CA GLY A 19 23.30 -6.71 14.46
C GLY A 19 23.95 -7.88 13.70
N ARG A 20 23.68 -8.03 12.41
CA ARG A 20 24.02 -9.20 11.60
C ARG A 20 25.35 -9.11 10.89
N ASP A 21 25.82 -7.90 10.63
CA ASP A 21 27.09 -7.67 9.99
C ASP A 21 28.24 -8.18 10.87
N ASP A 22 29.15 -8.97 10.30
CA ASP A 22 30.36 -9.48 10.99
C ASP A 22 31.21 -8.33 11.51
N ALA A 23 31.25 -7.20 10.79
CA ALA A 23 31.97 -5.99 11.23
C ALA A 23 31.32 -5.36 12.48
N ALA A 24 29.99 -5.31 12.54
CA ALA A 24 29.27 -4.82 13.71
C ALA A 24 29.50 -5.73 14.92
N ARG A 25 29.48 -7.06 14.73
CA ARG A 25 29.79 -8.04 15.78
C ARG A 25 31.22 -7.88 16.32
N ALA A 26 32.20 -7.73 15.43
CA ALA A 26 33.59 -7.47 15.84
C ALA A 26 33.72 -6.16 16.66
N HIS A 27 33.02 -5.10 16.24
CA HIS A 27 33.02 -3.83 16.96
C HIS A 27 32.35 -3.94 18.34
N LEU A 28 31.22 -4.64 18.48
CA LEU A 28 30.54 -4.86 19.77
C LEU A 28 31.40 -5.66 20.77
N ASN A 29 32.26 -6.54 20.26
CA ASN A 29 33.23 -7.27 21.07
C ASN A 29 34.35 -6.34 21.58
N GLY A 30 34.76 -5.33 20.80
CA GLY A 30 35.81 -4.38 21.15
C GLY A 30 35.36 -3.13 21.92
N CYS A 31 34.10 -2.69 21.74
CA CYS A 31 33.62 -1.42 22.29
C CYS A 31 32.51 -1.62 23.35
N ALA A 32 32.87 -1.44 24.62
CA ALA A 32 31.95 -1.60 25.75
C ALA A 32 30.75 -0.64 25.69
N GLN A 33 30.93 0.58 25.18
CA GLN A 33 29.85 1.56 25.08
C GLN A 33 28.79 1.16 24.04
N CYS A 34 29.20 0.68 22.86
CA CYS A 34 28.28 0.18 21.85
C CYS A 34 27.57 -1.09 22.34
N ARG A 35 28.25 -1.94 23.11
CA ARG A 35 27.65 -3.12 23.74
C ARG A 35 26.55 -2.75 24.73
N ALA A 36 26.83 -1.83 25.66
CA ALA A 36 25.83 -1.36 26.61
C ALA A 36 24.61 -0.74 25.91
N ARG A 37 24.83 0.00 24.81
CA ARG A 37 23.75 0.56 23.99
C ARG A 37 22.93 -0.53 23.27
N ALA A 38 23.59 -1.55 22.72
CA ALA A 38 22.92 -2.69 22.09
C ALA A 38 22.09 -3.49 23.11
N GLU A 39 22.62 -3.73 24.31
CA GLU A 39 21.90 -4.36 25.43
C GLU A 39 20.67 -3.53 25.83
N GLY A 40 20.80 -2.20 25.90
CA GLY A 40 19.68 -1.29 26.12
C GLY A 40 18.57 -1.46 25.08
N TRP A 41 18.93 -1.49 23.80
CA TRP A 41 17.97 -1.74 22.70
C TRP A 41 17.34 -3.13 22.77
N GLN A 42 18.10 -4.17 23.11
CA GLN A 42 17.56 -5.52 23.30
C GLN A 42 16.56 -5.58 24.46
N ASN A 43 16.84 -4.91 25.57
CA ASN A 43 15.94 -4.84 26.71
C ASN A 43 14.62 -4.15 26.35
N VAL A 44 14.68 -3.03 25.62
CA VAL A 44 13.48 -2.34 25.09
C VAL A 44 12.69 -3.26 24.15
N ALA A 45 13.36 -3.97 23.25
CA ALA A 45 12.71 -4.89 22.32
C ALA A 45 12.05 -6.09 23.04
N VAL A 46 12.67 -6.62 24.09
CA VAL A 46 12.08 -7.67 24.94
C VAL A 46 10.85 -7.15 25.68
N ALA A 47 10.95 -5.99 26.33
CA ALA A 47 9.83 -5.37 27.02
C ALA A 47 8.66 -5.08 26.08
N ALA A 48 8.94 -4.53 24.88
CA ALA A 48 7.92 -4.28 23.87
C ALA A 48 7.21 -5.58 23.41
N ARG A 49 7.95 -6.68 23.24
CA ARG A 49 7.36 -8.00 22.90
C ARG A 49 6.53 -8.58 24.04
N GLN A 50 6.98 -8.46 25.29
CA GLN A 50 6.23 -8.89 26.47
C GLN A 50 4.93 -8.13 26.58
N VAL A 51 5.00 -6.79 26.52
CA VAL A 51 3.82 -5.91 26.51
C VAL A 51 2.90 -6.28 25.35
N SER A 52 3.41 -6.47 24.12
CA SER A 52 2.60 -6.89 22.98
C SER A 52 1.94 -8.27 23.16
N ALA A 53 2.58 -9.21 23.85
CA ALA A 53 2.05 -10.55 24.11
C ALA A 53 1.00 -10.54 25.23
N GLU A 54 1.18 -9.72 26.25
CA GLU A 54 0.21 -9.47 27.32
C GLU A 54 -1.03 -8.71 26.79
N LEU A 55 -0.84 -7.89 25.75
CA LEU A 55 -1.87 -7.08 25.12
C LEU A 55 -2.72 -7.85 24.08
N VAL A 56 -2.70 -9.19 24.07
CA VAL A 56 -3.64 -10.00 23.27
C VAL A 56 -5.04 -9.92 23.90
N GLY A 57 -5.76 -8.84 23.58
CA GLY A 57 -7.10 -8.52 24.10
C GLY A 57 -7.53 -7.10 23.70
N ALA A 58 -8.73 -6.67 24.12
CA ALA A 58 -9.18 -5.28 23.91
C ALA A 58 -8.39 -4.35 24.84
N ILE A 59 -7.26 -3.85 24.34
CA ILE A 59 -6.40 -2.90 25.04
C ILE A 59 -7.21 -1.61 25.29
N ARG A 60 -7.50 -1.30 26.55
CA ARG A 60 -7.86 0.07 26.95
C ARG A 60 -6.56 0.83 27.16
N THR A 61 -6.07 1.48 26.11
CA THR A 61 -5.00 2.46 26.26
C THR A 61 -5.51 3.57 27.19
N PRO A 62 -4.80 3.85 28.31
CA PRO A 62 -5.10 5.03 29.11
C PRO A 62 -5.00 6.25 28.18
N SER A 63 -5.95 7.17 28.29
CA SER A 63 -5.84 8.45 27.57
C SER A 63 -4.50 9.11 27.89
N PHE A 64 -3.91 9.81 26.92
CA PHE A 64 -2.72 10.64 27.15
C PHE A 64 -2.90 11.55 28.38
N ASP A 65 -4.14 12.01 28.59
CA ASP A 65 -4.50 12.85 29.72
C ASP A 65 -4.38 12.15 31.09
N SER A 66 -4.72 10.86 31.16
CA SER A 66 -4.54 10.07 32.39
C SER A 66 -3.07 9.80 32.73
N LEU A 67 -2.17 9.86 31.75
CA LEU A 67 -0.73 9.67 31.98
C LEU A 67 -0.03 10.95 32.42
N LEU A 68 -0.54 12.13 32.04
CA LEU A 68 0.01 13.42 32.45
C LEU A 68 -0.67 14.03 33.68
N GLY A 69 -1.93 13.70 33.96
CA GLY A 69 -2.67 14.25 35.10
C GLY A 69 -1.92 14.07 36.44
N ASP A 70 -1.39 12.86 36.67
CA ASP A 70 -0.63 12.55 37.88
C ASP A 70 0.76 13.21 37.92
N ALA A 71 1.40 13.35 36.75
CA ALA A 71 2.74 13.92 36.65
C ALA A 71 2.77 15.46 36.73
N VAL A 72 1.68 16.13 36.32
CA VAL A 72 1.60 17.60 36.23
C VAL A 72 0.73 18.19 37.37
N GLY A 73 0.16 17.34 38.24
CA GLY A 73 -0.58 17.76 39.43
C GLY A 73 -1.80 18.62 39.13
N MET A 74 -2.31 18.55 37.90
CA MET A 74 -3.42 19.37 37.46
C MET A 74 -4.71 18.53 37.36
N PRO A 75 -5.81 18.96 38.00
CA PRO A 75 -7.09 18.27 37.93
C PRO A 75 -7.80 18.66 36.62
N TRP A 76 -7.53 17.96 35.52
CA TRP A 76 -8.34 18.14 34.31
C TRP A 76 -9.40 17.06 34.18
N ALA A 77 -10.46 17.49 33.50
CA ALA A 77 -11.68 16.78 33.14
C ALA A 77 -11.55 15.25 33.12
N ALA A 78 -12.43 14.61 33.90
CA ALA A 78 -12.80 13.22 33.72
C ALA A 78 -12.90 12.90 32.22
N PRO A 79 -12.41 11.72 31.77
CA PRO A 79 -12.35 11.36 30.35
C PRO A 79 -13.71 11.65 29.73
N ALA A 80 -13.79 12.75 28.98
CA ALA A 80 -15.00 13.08 28.28
C ALA A 80 -15.19 11.92 27.31
N GLU A 81 -16.28 11.17 27.45
CA GLU A 81 -16.67 10.19 26.45
C GLU A 81 -16.71 10.92 25.12
N VAL A 82 -15.67 10.71 24.31
CA VAL A 82 -15.62 11.30 22.98
C VAL A 82 -16.73 10.62 22.21
N ALA A 83 -17.86 11.32 22.11
CA ALA A 83 -19.02 10.83 21.42
C ALA A 83 -18.58 10.38 20.03
N ARG A 84 -18.84 9.10 19.72
CA ARG A 84 -18.53 8.57 18.39
C ARG A 84 -19.17 9.50 17.36
N PRO A 85 -18.40 10.03 16.41
CA PRO A 85 -18.97 10.89 15.38
C PRO A 85 -20.09 10.13 14.67
N GLY A 86 -21.24 10.78 14.51
CA GLY A 86 -22.33 10.21 13.71
C GLY A 86 -21.87 9.98 12.27
N ARG A 87 -22.66 9.22 11.48
CA ARG A 87 -22.30 8.83 10.08
C ARG A 87 -21.77 10.01 9.24
N ARG A 88 -22.42 11.16 9.31
CA ARG A 88 -22.01 12.38 8.59
C ARG A 88 -20.65 12.89 9.07
N GLY A 89 -20.40 12.88 10.37
CA GLY A 89 -19.11 13.24 10.96
C GLY A 89 -18.01 12.27 10.52
N SER A 90 -18.28 10.96 10.51
CA SER A 90 -17.33 9.95 10.01
C SER A 90 -17.00 10.15 8.52
N LEU A 91 -17.99 10.48 7.69
CA LEU A 91 -17.79 10.77 6.28
C LEU A 91 -16.97 12.03 6.05
N LEU A 92 -17.26 13.12 6.78
CA LEU A 92 -16.48 14.36 6.70
C LEU A 92 -15.04 14.13 7.15
N LEU A 93 -14.83 13.34 8.22
CA LEU A 93 -13.51 12.97 8.68
C LEU A 93 -12.77 12.12 7.63
N ALA A 94 -13.41 11.11 7.06
CA ALA A 94 -12.84 10.29 5.99
C ALA A 94 -12.48 11.13 4.76
N ALA A 95 -13.33 12.08 4.37
CA ALA A 95 -13.07 13.00 3.27
C ALA A 95 -11.90 13.95 3.57
N ALA A 96 -11.81 14.47 4.80
CA ALA A 96 -10.69 15.29 5.24
C ALA A 96 -9.38 14.50 5.21
N LEU A 97 -9.39 13.24 5.68
CA LEU A 97 -8.25 12.33 5.62
C LEU A 97 -7.85 11.99 4.18
N ALA A 98 -8.81 11.69 3.31
CA ALA A 98 -8.53 11.45 1.89
C ALA A 98 -7.90 12.69 1.23
N ARG A 99 -8.42 13.89 1.52
CA ARG A 99 -7.89 15.16 1.00
C ARG A 99 -6.47 15.44 1.48
N THR A 100 -6.17 15.18 2.75
CA THR A 100 -4.81 15.36 3.28
C THR A 100 -3.85 14.33 2.67
N GLN A 101 -4.26 13.07 2.54
CA GLN A 101 -3.46 12.05 1.86
C GLN A 101 -3.21 12.37 0.38
N ALA A 102 -4.20 12.91 -0.32
CA ALA A 102 -4.05 13.34 -1.71
C ALA A 102 -2.98 14.45 -1.85
N ARG A 103 -2.95 15.41 -0.91
CA ARG A 103 -1.92 16.47 -0.90
C ARG A 103 -0.51 15.95 -0.57
N LEU A 104 -0.42 14.81 0.12
CA LEU A 104 0.83 14.16 0.48
C LEU A 104 1.32 13.15 -0.58
N LEU A 105 0.53 12.87 -1.62
CA LEU A 105 1.00 12.07 -2.74
C LEU A 105 2.10 12.85 -3.51
N PRO A 106 3.16 12.17 -3.97
CA PRO A 106 4.19 12.79 -4.79
C PRO A 106 3.52 13.49 -5.98
N ARG A 107 3.77 14.78 -6.12
CA ARG A 107 3.20 15.58 -7.22
C ARG A 107 3.53 15.00 -8.59
N ALA A 108 4.65 14.29 -8.71
CA ALA A 108 5.08 13.58 -9.92
C ALA A 108 4.15 12.41 -10.33
N LEU A 109 3.36 11.83 -9.41
CA LEU A 109 2.39 10.79 -9.76
C LEU A 109 1.26 11.32 -10.64
N VAL A 110 0.87 12.59 -10.47
CA VAL A 110 -0.22 13.21 -11.25
C VAL A 110 0.14 13.28 -12.75
N PRO A 111 1.24 13.92 -13.18
CA PRO A 111 1.57 13.94 -14.60
C PRO A 111 1.88 12.54 -15.15
N LEU A 112 2.45 11.64 -14.34
CA LEU A 112 2.75 10.28 -14.78
C LEU A 112 1.47 9.46 -15.05
N THR A 113 0.48 9.53 -14.16
CA THR A 113 -0.82 8.87 -14.34
C THR A 113 -1.58 9.46 -15.52
N VAL A 114 -1.66 10.78 -15.62
CA VAL A 114 -2.28 11.48 -16.76
C VAL A 114 -1.61 11.09 -18.09
N LEU A 115 -0.27 11.08 -18.14
CA LEU A 115 0.46 10.68 -19.34
C LEU A 115 0.23 9.21 -19.68
N GLY A 116 0.22 8.32 -18.68
CA GLY A 116 -0.07 6.91 -18.88
C GLY A 116 -1.45 6.66 -19.48
N PHE A 117 -2.49 7.32 -18.96
CA PHE A 117 -3.85 7.23 -19.53
C PHE A 117 -3.97 7.91 -20.89
N ALA A 118 -3.25 9.02 -21.13
CA ALA A 118 -3.16 9.62 -22.46
C ALA A 118 -2.52 8.66 -23.47
N CYS A 119 -1.47 7.92 -23.09
CA CYS A 119 -0.89 6.87 -23.91
C CYS A 119 -1.89 5.73 -24.18
N CYS A 120 -2.67 5.30 -23.17
CA CYS A 120 -3.74 4.29 -23.36
C CYS A 120 -4.77 4.77 -24.39
N LEU A 121 -5.22 6.03 -24.29
CA LEU A 121 -6.13 6.65 -25.25
C LEU A 121 -5.54 6.69 -26.66
N VAL A 122 -4.30 7.14 -26.81
CA VAL A 122 -3.60 7.18 -28.11
C VAL A 122 -3.49 5.78 -28.71
N LEU A 123 -3.15 4.76 -27.90
CA LEU A 123 -3.11 3.37 -28.36
C LEU A 123 -4.47 2.90 -28.87
N ALA A 124 -5.57 3.20 -28.17
CA ALA A 124 -6.92 2.84 -28.61
C ALA A 124 -7.29 3.52 -29.95
N VAL A 125 -6.96 4.80 -30.11
CA VAL A 125 -7.27 5.57 -31.33
C VAL A 125 -6.42 5.10 -32.52
N LEU A 126 -5.13 4.83 -32.31
CA LEU A 126 -4.25 4.34 -33.36
C LEU A 126 -4.61 2.91 -33.78
N ALA A 127 -5.09 2.09 -32.85
CA ALA A 127 -5.51 0.72 -33.11
C ALA A 127 -6.96 0.60 -33.60
N LYS A 128 -7.68 1.69 -33.87
CA LYS A 128 -9.13 1.68 -34.19
C LYS A 128 -9.59 0.76 -35.34
N GLN A 129 -8.69 0.32 -36.20
CA GLN A 129 -8.99 -0.61 -37.30
C GLN A 129 -8.80 -2.08 -36.92
N SER A 130 -8.27 -2.35 -35.73
CA SER A 130 -7.98 -3.69 -35.22
C SER A 130 -9.05 -4.14 -34.23
N ASP A 131 -9.55 -5.36 -34.40
CA ASP A 131 -10.46 -6.00 -33.45
C ASP A 131 -9.83 -6.17 -32.06
N THR A 132 -8.49 -6.14 -31.98
CA THR A 132 -7.73 -6.26 -30.72
C THR A 132 -7.60 -4.95 -29.94
N ALA A 133 -8.04 -3.81 -30.48
CA ALA A 133 -7.88 -2.51 -29.82
C ALA A 133 -8.51 -2.42 -28.42
N PRO A 134 -9.74 -2.93 -28.18
CA PRO A 134 -10.35 -2.88 -26.85
C PRO A 134 -9.57 -3.71 -25.83
N THR A 135 -9.05 -4.86 -26.26
CA THR A 135 -8.21 -5.75 -25.45
C THR A 135 -6.91 -5.06 -25.05
N VAL A 136 -6.19 -4.48 -26.02
CA VAL A 136 -4.92 -3.80 -25.76
C VAL A 136 -5.12 -2.60 -24.83
N PHE A 137 -6.19 -1.82 -25.06
CA PHE A 137 -6.58 -0.73 -24.17
C PHE A 137 -6.85 -1.23 -22.76
N GLY A 138 -7.61 -2.33 -22.62
CA GLY A 138 -7.95 -2.86 -21.30
C GLY A 138 -6.74 -3.39 -20.52
N LEU A 139 -5.80 -4.04 -21.22
CA LEU A 139 -4.52 -4.46 -20.65
C LEU A 139 -3.66 -3.26 -20.22
N ALA A 140 -3.62 -2.20 -21.03
CA ALA A 140 -2.86 -0.99 -20.72
C ALA A 140 -3.44 -0.26 -19.49
N VAL A 141 -4.76 -0.13 -19.40
CA VAL A 141 -5.44 0.43 -18.22
C VAL A 141 -5.18 -0.43 -16.99
N THR A 142 -5.27 -1.75 -17.10
CA THR A 142 -4.98 -2.68 -15.98
C THR A 142 -3.56 -2.49 -15.44
N LEU A 143 -2.58 -2.32 -16.33
CA LEU A 143 -1.20 -2.03 -15.95
C LEU A 143 -1.09 -0.67 -15.21
N MET A 144 -1.80 0.36 -15.66
CA MET A 144 -1.79 1.68 -15.01
C MET A 144 -2.32 1.63 -13.58
N PHE A 145 -3.44 0.94 -13.36
CA PHE A 145 -4.00 0.70 -12.03
C PHE A 145 -2.99 -0.03 -11.12
N GLN A 146 -2.31 -1.03 -11.67
CA GLN A 146 -1.33 -1.80 -10.92
C GLN A 146 -0.13 -0.93 -10.52
N LEU A 147 0.37 -0.10 -11.43
CA LEU A 147 1.46 0.85 -11.14
C LEU A 147 1.03 1.88 -10.10
N GLY A 148 -0.17 2.44 -10.22
CA GLY A 148 -0.74 3.39 -9.26
C GLY A 148 -0.85 2.79 -7.85
N THR A 149 -1.45 1.61 -7.74
CA THR A 149 -1.63 0.93 -6.44
C THR A 149 -0.33 0.44 -5.82
N LEU A 150 0.64 -0.03 -6.62
CA LEU A 150 1.97 -0.40 -6.12
C LEU A 150 2.79 0.83 -5.68
N ALA A 151 2.61 1.99 -6.32
CA ALA A 151 3.24 3.23 -5.88
C ALA A 151 2.79 3.67 -4.47
N VAL A 152 1.60 3.23 -4.03
CA VAL A 152 1.11 3.41 -2.66
C VAL A 152 1.81 2.47 -1.68
N CYS A 153 2.22 1.28 -2.13
CA CYS A 153 2.85 0.24 -1.32
C CYS A 153 4.37 0.40 -1.18
N LEU A 154 5.00 1.25 -1.97
CA LEU A 154 6.45 1.49 -1.88
C LEU A 154 6.81 1.99 -0.47
N PRO A 155 7.87 1.45 0.16
CA PRO A 155 8.33 1.89 1.47
C PRO A 155 8.85 3.30 1.25
N ARG A 156 8.07 4.30 1.64
CA ARG A 156 8.60 5.65 1.66
C ARG A 156 9.58 5.69 2.81
N THR A 157 10.84 5.97 2.50
CA THR A 157 11.81 6.61 3.39
C THR A 157 11.30 8.02 3.73
N ASP A 158 10.06 8.12 4.22
CA ASP A 158 9.48 9.37 4.70
C ASP A 158 9.81 9.42 6.20
N PRO A 159 10.66 10.36 6.66
CA PRO A 159 10.94 10.56 8.10
C PRO A 159 9.66 10.80 8.92
N ARG A 160 8.52 11.01 8.24
CA ARG A 160 7.18 11.07 8.80
C ARG A 160 6.66 9.77 9.40
N LEU A 161 7.26 8.61 9.15
CA LEU A 161 6.91 7.38 9.87
C LEU A 161 7.09 7.53 11.39
N GLU A 162 8.08 8.32 11.83
CA GLU A 162 8.27 8.70 13.23
C GLU A 162 7.18 9.66 13.75
N LEU A 163 6.57 10.44 12.86
CA LEU A 163 5.44 11.31 13.22
C LEU A 163 4.10 10.55 13.20
N PHE A 164 3.97 9.50 12.38
CA PHE A 164 2.76 8.67 12.34
C PHE A 164 2.65 7.75 13.55
N SER A 165 3.77 7.39 14.20
CA SER A 165 3.73 6.67 15.48
C SER A 165 3.21 7.53 16.63
N THR A 166 3.20 8.86 16.50
CA THR A 166 2.64 9.78 17.50
C THR A 166 1.20 10.19 17.21
N LEU A 167 0.69 9.93 16.00
CA LEU A 167 -0.69 10.24 15.63
C LEU A 167 -1.65 9.11 16.06
N PRO A 168 -2.84 9.45 16.59
CA PRO A 168 -3.84 8.47 17.04
C PRO A 168 -4.59 7.77 15.89
N ILE A 169 -4.04 7.78 14.66
CA ILE A 169 -4.69 7.22 13.47
C ILE A 169 -3.99 5.92 13.09
N ALA A 170 -4.75 4.83 13.06
CA ALA A 170 -4.22 3.51 12.69
C ALA A 170 -3.56 3.54 11.28
N PRO A 171 -2.35 2.96 11.10
CA PRO A 171 -1.66 2.92 9.81
C PRO A 171 -2.49 2.32 8.68
N ALA A 172 -3.32 1.34 8.98
CA ALA A 172 -4.26 0.73 8.04
C ALA A 172 -5.26 1.73 7.45
N VAL A 173 -5.75 2.69 8.24
CA VAL A 173 -6.69 3.72 7.78
C VAL A 173 -5.98 4.68 6.84
N VAL A 174 -4.77 5.12 7.19
CA VAL A 174 -3.95 5.99 6.34
C VAL A 174 -3.65 5.32 5.00
N PHE A 175 -3.25 4.05 5.04
CA PHE A 175 -3.01 3.23 3.84
C PHE A 175 -4.27 3.10 2.99
N ALA A 176 -5.40 2.70 3.59
CA ALA A 176 -6.67 2.54 2.88
C ALA A 176 -7.14 3.86 2.24
N CYS A 177 -7.04 4.99 2.94
CA CYS A 177 -7.35 6.31 2.38
C CYS A 177 -6.46 6.65 1.19
N ARG A 178 -5.14 6.41 1.29
CA ARG A 178 -4.22 6.69 0.18
C ARG A 178 -4.51 5.80 -1.03
N LEU A 179 -4.74 4.51 -0.80
CA LEU A 179 -5.08 3.55 -1.83
C LEU A 179 -6.39 3.91 -2.52
N LEU A 180 -7.42 4.27 -1.75
CA LEU A 180 -8.72 4.71 -2.26
C LEU A 180 -8.59 5.95 -3.14
N VAL A 181 -7.82 6.96 -2.71
CA VAL A 181 -7.59 8.18 -3.53
C VAL A 181 -6.99 7.83 -4.89
N VAL A 182 -5.99 6.94 -4.92
CA VAL A 182 -5.35 6.52 -6.17
C VAL A 182 -6.33 5.71 -7.03
N LEU A 183 -7.03 4.73 -6.47
CA LEU A 183 -8.02 3.94 -7.19
C LEU A 183 -9.15 4.80 -7.79
N VAL A 184 -9.63 5.81 -7.05
CA VAL A 184 -10.65 6.73 -7.54
C VAL A 184 -10.10 7.61 -8.67
N ALA A 185 -8.88 8.14 -8.52
CA ALA A 185 -8.25 8.94 -9.58
C ALA A 185 -8.03 8.11 -10.86
N ASP A 186 -7.48 6.90 -10.72
CA ASP A 186 -7.26 5.98 -11.85
C ASP A 186 -8.59 5.58 -12.51
N THR A 187 -9.64 5.33 -11.72
CA THR A 187 -10.99 5.05 -12.24
C THR A 187 -11.55 6.22 -13.03
N VAL A 188 -11.44 7.45 -12.52
CA VAL A 188 -11.92 8.65 -13.23
C VAL A 188 -11.16 8.83 -14.55
N LEU A 189 -9.83 8.70 -14.53
CA LEU A 189 -9.02 8.84 -15.74
C LEU A 189 -9.29 7.73 -16.75
N ALA A 190 -9.48 6.49 -16.30
CA ALA A 190 -9.85 5.37 -17.15
C ALA A 190 -11.21 5.57 -17.80
N LEU A 191 -12.22 6.04 -17.04
CA LEU A 191 -13.54 6.35 -17.57
C LEU A 191 -13.49 7.48 -18.60
N LEU A 192 -12.74 8.55 -18.33
CA LEU A 192 -12.54 9.63 -19.29
C LEU A 192 -11.82 9.13 -20.55
N ALA A 193 -10.80 8.29 -20.41
CA ALA A 193 -10.10 7.69 -21.55
C ALA A 193 -11.02 6.76 -22.36
N SER A 194 -11.85 5.94 -21.72
CA SER A 194 -12.84 5.09 -22.40
C SER A 194 -13.90 5.92 -23.14
N MET A 195 -14.39 7.00 -22.52
CA MET A 195 -15.36 7.91 -23.15
C MET A 195 -14.76 8.58 -24.38
N LEU A 196 -13.57 9.18 -24.26
CA LEU A 196 -12.88 9.82 -25.37
C LEU A 196 -12.50 8.84 -26.48
N ALA A 197 -12.07 7.62 -26.14
CA ALA A 197 -11.76 6.60 -27.14
C ALA A 197 -13.01 6.20 -27.95
N SER A 198 -14.16 6.04 -27.28
CA SER A 198 -15.44 5.75 -27.94
C SER A 198 -15.88 6.89 -28.86
N GLU A 199 -15.77 8.15 -28.41
CA GLU A 199 -16.10 9.33 -29.22
C GLU A 199 -15.17 9.52 -30.43
N LEU A 200 -13.90 9.09 -30.31
CA LEU A 200 -12.91 9.16 -31.39
C LEU A 200 -12.98 7.96 -32.36
N GLY A 201 -13.99 7.11 -32.23
CA GLY A 201 -14.27 6.02 -33.16
C GLY A 201 -13.47 4.74 -32.92
N ALA A 202 -13.12 4.44 -31.66
CA ALA A 202 -12.69 3.09 -31.29
C ALA A 202 -13.80 2.06 -31.60
N THR A 203 -13.42 0.81 -31.89
CA THR A 203 -14.34 -0.26 -32.30
C THR A 203 -15.33 -0.67 -31.21
N ALA A 204 -14.95 -0.56 -29.94
CA ALA A 204 -15.80 -0.86 -28.79
C ALA A 204 -16.57 0.37 -28.30
N ASP A 205 -17.82 0.14 -27.89
CA ASP A 205 -18.62 1.16 -27.19
C ASP A 205 -18.10 1.40 -25.77
N PHE A 206 -18.51 2.52 -25.18
CA PHE A 206 -18.08 2.90 -23.82
C PHE A 206 -18.30 1.79 -22.76
N PRO A 207 -19.47 1.13 -22.67
CA PRO A 207 -19.68 0.05 -21.71
C PRO A 207 -18.76 -1.16 -21.94
N ALA A 208 -18.55 -1.60 -23.19
CA ALA A 208 -17.64 -2.70 -23.48
C ALA A 208 -16.19 -2.35 -23.14
N MET A 209 -15.76 -1.10 -23.41
CA MET A 209 -14.44 -0.63 -23.00
C MET A 209 -14.27 -0.72 -21.48
N VAL A 210 -15.26 -0.23 -20.71
CA VAL A 210 -15.22 -0.28 -19.23
C VAL A 210 -15.21 -1.73 -18.72
N ALA A 211 -16.05 -2.60 -19.29
CA ALA A 211 -16.10 -4.01 -18.93
C ALA A 211 -14.80 -4.75 -19.27
N GLY A 212 -14.05 -4.30 -20.27
CA GLY A 212 -12.77 -4.88 -20.66
C GLY A 212 -11.62 -4.64 -19.68
N TRP A 213 -11.68 -3.60 -18.84
CA TRP A 213 -10.61 -3.29 -17.88
C TRP A 213 -11.02 -3.32 -16.42
N LEU A 214 -12.28 -3.06 -16.07
CA LEU A 214 -12.67 -2.83 -14.67
C LEU A 214 -12.38 -4.03 -13.77
N GLY A 215 -12.90 -5.21 -14.10
CA GLY A 215 -12.65 -6.45 -13.39
C GLY A 215 -11.15 -6.81 -13.34
N PRO A 216 -10.47 -6.92 -14.49
CA PRO A 216 -9.04 -7.20 -14.57
C PRO A 216 -8.16 -6.24 -13.75
N ALA A 217 -8.40 -4.93 -13.89
CA ALA A 217 -7.63 -3.90 -13.20
C ALA A 217 -7.80 -3.97 -11.68
N MET A 218 -9.04 -4.13 -11.22
CA MET A 218 -9.34 -4.26 -9.79
C MET A 218 -8.73 -5.52 -9.20
N LEU A 219 -8.88 -6.67 -9.88
CA LEU A 219 -8.36 -7.95 -9.41
C LEU A 219 -6.83 -7.96 -9.38
N ALA A 220 -6.18 -7.51 -10.46
CA ALA A 220 -4.71 -7.42 -10.56
C ALA A 220 -4.11 -6.48 -9.53
N SER A 221 -4.72 -5.31 -9.33
CA SER A 221 -4.28 -4.35 -8.32
C SER A 221 -4.49 -4.89 -6.91
N ALA A 222 -5.64 -5.49 -6.61
CA ALA A 222 -5.92 -6.04 -5.29
C ALA A 222 -4.95 -7.18 -4.95
N PHE A 223 -4.69 -8.09 -5.89
CA PHE A 223 -3.73 -9.18 -5.70
C PHE A 223 -2.30 -8.66 -5.52
N GLY A 224 -1.86 -7.73 -6.38
CA GLY A 224 -0.56 -7.09 -6.27
C GLY A 224 -0.36 -6.37 -4.95
N VAL A 225 -1.38 -5.64 -4.47
CA VAL A 225 -1.39 -4.94 -3.18
C VAL A 225 -1.35 -5.92 -2.01
N VAL A 226 -2.14 -7.00 -2.03
CA VAL A 226 -2.09 -8.04 -0.99
C VAL A 226 -0.69 -8.62 -0.90
N CYS A 227 -0.09 -9.03 -2.02
CA CYS A 227 1.28 -9.56 -2.05
C CYS A 227 2.33 -8.52 -1.63
N ALA A 228 2.15 -7.25 -2.01
CA ALA A 228 3.03 -6.14 -1.62
C ALA A 228 3.03 -5.94 -0.10
N VAL A 229 1.84 -5.85 0.50
CA VAL A 229 1.65 -5.75 1.94
C VAL A 229 2.13 -7.04 2.62
N TRP A 230 1.92 -8.20 2.00
CA TRP A 230 2.17 -9.50 2.62
C TRP A 230 3.59 -10.02 2.56
N ARG A 231 4.43 -9.49 1.68
CA ARG A 231 5.81 -9.95 1.56
C ARG A 231 6.76 -8.79 1.38
N SER A 232 6.59 -8.05 0.28
CA SER A 232 7.37 -6.85 -0.05
C SER A 232 6.83 -6.23 -1.35
N PRO A 233 7.05 -4.93 -1.59
CA PRO A 233 6.63 -4.27 -2.83
C PRO A 233 7.10 -4.97 -4.13
N PRO A 234 8.35 -5.46 -4.24
CA PRO A 234 8.79 -6.21 -5.43
C PRO A 234 7.98 -7.50 -5.66
N VAL A 235 7.62 -8.21 -4.60
CA VAL A 235 6.79 -9.42 -4.70
C VAL A 235 5.38 -9.06 -5.16
N GLY A 236 4.82 -7.95 -4.66
CA GLY A 236 3.55 -7.42 -5.17
C GLY A 236 3.60 -7.02 -6.64
N ALA A 237 4.71 -6.42 -7.09
CA ALA A 237 4.92 -6.08 -8.49
C ALA A 237 4.98 -7.32 -9.39
N ILE A 238 5.75 -8.33 -9.00
CA ILE A 238 5.81 -9.62 -9.71
C ILE A 238 4.44 -10.29 -9.72
N ALA A 239 3.77 -10.36 -8.58
CA ALA A 239 2.46 -10.99 -8.45
C ALA A 239 1.43 -10.35 -9.39
N GLY A 240 1.31 -9.02 -9.36
CA GLY A 240 0.39 -8.34 -10.26
C GLY A 240 0.83 -8.46 -11.74
N ALA A 241 2.14 -8.49 -12.04
CA ALA A 241 2.63 -8.66 -13.42
C ALA A 241 2.28 -10.05 -13.96
N VAL A 242 2.36 -11.09 -13.12
CA VAL A 242 1.89 -12.44 -13.45
C VAL A 242 0.39 -12.43 -13.73
N VAL A 243 -0.40 -11.78 -12.87
CA VAL A 243 -1.86 -11.64 -13.06
C VAL A 243 -2.14 -10.89 -14.38
N TRP A 244 -1.45 -9.78 -14.66
CA TRP A 244 -1.56 -9.06 -15.93
C TRP A 244 -1.20 -9.93 -17.16
N LEU A 245 -0.12 -10.72 -17.09
CA LEU A 245 0.28 -11.65 -18.15
C LEU A 245 -0.76 -12.76 -18.37
N LEU A 246 -1.38 -13.26 -17.31
CA LEU A 246 -2.49 -14.22 -17.41
C LEU A 246 -3.69 -13.59 -18.12
N GLY A 247 -3.99 -12.32 -17.84
CA GLY A 247 -5.01 -11.56 -18.57
C GLY A 247 -4.68 -11.41 -20.05
N ALA A 248 -3.43 -11.08 -20.38
CA ALA A 248 -2.98 -10.98 -21.77
C ALA A 248 -3.08 -12.35 -22.48
N ALA A 249 -2.68 -13.43 -21.81
CA ALA A 249 -2.82 -14.79 -22.33
C ALA A 249 -4.29 -15.19 -22.53
N ALA A 250 -5.18 -14.77 -21.63
CA ALA A 250 -6.61 -15.03 -21.74
C ALA A 250 -7.27 -14.35 -22.93
N SER A 251 -6.66 -13.25 -23.42
CA SER A 251 -7.11 -12.56 -24.62
C SER A 251 -6.53 -13.07 -25.94
N SER A 252 -5.75 -14.17 -25.91
CA SER A 252 -5.18 -14.78 -27.12
C SER A 252 -6.17 -15.73 -27.78
N ASP A 253 -6.48 -15.49 -29.05
CA ASP A 253 -7.39 -16.32 -29.85
C ASP A 253 -6.75 -17.64 -30.33
N THR A 254 -5.43 -17.80 -30.20
CA THR A 254 -4.71 -18.96 -30.72
C THR A 254 -3.69 -19.54 -29.73
N GLY A 255 -3.32 -20.80 -29.96
CA GLY A 255 -2.23 -21.47 -29.25
C GLY A 255 -2.58 -22.04 -27.86
N PRO A 256 -1.58 -22.53 -27.11
CA PRO A 256 -1.77 -23.10 -25.78
C PRO A 256 -2.29 -22.07 -24.75
N ALA A 257 -2.04 -20.78 -24.98
CA ALA A 257 -2.56 -19.68 -24.16
C ALA A 257 -4.09 -19.63 -24.13
N HIS A 258 -4.76 -19.98 -25.24
CA HIS A 258 -6.21 -19.98 -25.33
C HIS A 258 -6.86 -20.96 -24.32
N ARG A 259 -6.28 -22.15 -24.12
CA ARG A 259 -6.80 -23.13 -23.15
C ARG A 259 -6.72 -22.65 -21.71
N ILE A 260 -5.63 -21.96 -21.37
CA ILE A 260 -5.45 -21.33 -20.06
C ILE A 260 -6.43 -20.17 -19.93
N GLY A 261 -6.60 -19.39 -21.00
CA GLY A 261 -7.57 -18.31 -21.09
C GLY A 261 -8.99 -18.74 -20.79
N ALA A 262 -9.48 -19.79 -21.43
CA ALA A 262 -10.85 -20.30 -21.23
C ALA A 262 -11.14 -20.71 -19.77
N LEU A 263 -10.12 -21.15 -19.01
CA LEU A 263 -10.28 -21.47 -17.58
C LEU A 263 -10.32 -20.23 -16.69
N ILE A 264 -9.67 -19.14 -17.11
CA ILE A 264 -9.50 -17.91 -16.34
C ILE A 264 -10.54 -16.85 -16.73
N GLU A 265 -11.10 -16.93 -17.93
CA GLU A 265 -12.06 -15.98 -18.49
C GLU A 265 -13.20 -15.61 -17.52
N PRO A 266 -13.84 -16.55 -16.77
CA PRO A 266 -14.87 -16.18 -15.80
C PRO A 266 -14.35 -15.28 -14.66
N LEU A 267 -13.10 -15.48 -14.24
CA LEU A 267 -12.42 -14.66 -13.22
C LEU A 267 -11.94 -13.31 -13.78
N TRP A 268 -11.79 -13.20 -15.11
CA TRP A 268 -11.32 -11.98 -15.76
C TRP A 268 -12.45 -11.10 -16.29
N SER A 269 -13.60 -11.70 -16.60
CA SER A 269 -14.79 -10.96 -16.99
C SER A 269 -15.23 -10.03 -15.86
N THR A 270 -15.57 -8.78 -16.20
CA THR A 270 -16.13 -7.84 -15.21
C THR A 270 -17.49 -8.36 -14.73
N SER A 271 -17.49 -9.00 -13.57
CA SER A 271 -18.68 -9.55 -12.92
C SER A 271 -18.74 -9.12 -11.46
N ALA A 272 -19.94 -9.15 -10.87
CA ALA A 272 -20.13 -8.84 -9.45
C ALA A 272 -19.23 -9.70 -8.54
N ALA A 273 -19.00 -10.97 -8.90
CA ALA A 273 -18.11 -11.86 -8.18
C ALA A 273 -16.64 -11.41 -8.21
N THR A 274 -16.13 -11.00 -9.37
CA THR A 274 -14.75 -10.50 -9.51
C THR A 274 -14.53 -9.21 -8.73
N LEU A 275 -15.49 -8.29 -8.76
CA LEU A 275 -15.43 -7.05 -7.99
C LEU A 275 -15.53 -7.30 -6.49
N ALA A 276 -16.38 -8.23 -6.05
CA ALA A 276 -16.48 -8.64 -4.65
C ALA A 276 -15.18 -9.27 -4.15
N LEU A 277 -14.56 -10.14 -4.96
CA LEU A 277 -13.27 -10.74 -4.65
C LEU A 277 -12.15 -9.69 -4.56
N ALA A 278 -12.08 -8.76 -5.52
CA ALA A 278 -11.13 -7.65 -5.49
C ALA A 278 -11.32 -6.77 -4.25
N ALA A 279 -12.57 -6.42 -3.91
CA ALA A 279 -12.88 -5.67 -2.70
C ALA A 279 -12.46 -6.42 -1.42
N LEU A 280 -12.72 -7.73 -1.35
CA LEU A 280 -12.31 -8.57 -0.23
C LEU A 280 -10.78 -8.59 -0.09
N LEU A 281 -10.04 -8.74 -1.19
CA LEU A 281 -8.57 -8.70 -1.19
C LEU A 281 -8.04 -7.34 -0.72
N LEU A 282 -8.63 -6.23 -1.16
CA LEU A 282 -8.24 -4.89 -0.69
C LEU A 282 -8.50 -4.70 0.81
N VAL A 283 -9.61 -5.22 1.33
CA VAL A 283 -9.89 -5.24 2.78
C VAL A 283 -8.85 -6.07 3.53
N ILE A 284 -8.52 -7.26 3.01
CA ILE A 284 -7.46 -8.11 3.58
C ILE A 284 -6.11 -7.39 3.60
N ALA A 285 -5.76 -6.65 2.54
CA ALA A 285 -4.54 -5.87 2.49
C ALA A 285 -4.53 -4.73 3.53
N ALA A 286 -5.64 -3.99 3.66
CA ALA A 286 -5.78 -2.94 4.66
C ALA A 286 -5.65 -3.49 6.09
N ILE A 287 -6.28 -4.64 6.38
CA ILE A 287 -6.13 -5.33 7.67
C ILE A 287 -4.69 -5.83 7.85
N GLY A 288 -4.05 -6.34 6.80
CA GLY A 288 -2.66 -6.79 6.82
C GLY A 288 -1.69 -5.70 7.27
N MET A 289 -1.92 -4.45 6.87
CA MET A 289 -1.13 -3.28 7.28
C MET A 289 -1.27 -2.91 8.77
N SER A 290 -2.34 -3.35 9.44
CA SER A 290 -2.52 -3.12 10.88
C SER A 290 -1.71 -4.08 11.74
N ARG A 291 -1.21 -5.18 11.17
CA ARG A 291 -0.38 -6.14 11.91
C ARG A 291 1.06 -5.64 11.87
N PRO A 292 1.64 -5.19 13.01
CA PRO A 292 3.01 -4.73 13.04
C PRO A 292 3.94 -5.88 12.65
N ARG A 293 4.46 -5.84 11.44
CA ARG A 293 5.43 -6.82 10.98
C ARG A 293 6.82 -6.42 11.43
N TYR A 294 7.06 -6.69 12.70
CA TYR A 294 8.40 -6.82 13.26
C TYR A 294 8.96 -8.20 12.90
N SER A 295 9.10 -8.50 11.62
CA SER A 295 9.97 -9.59 11.15
C SER A 295 10.17 -9.44 9.65
N VAL A 296 11.35 -9.79 9.16
CA VAL A 296 11.74 -9.71 7.75
C VAL A 296 12.21 -8.34 7.23
N VAL A 297 13.00 -7.63 8.03
CA VAL A 297 14.32 -7.22 7.51
C VAL A 297 15.25 -8.17 8.23
N ALA A 298 15.44 -9.34 7.63
CA ALA A 298 16.13 -10.50 8.19
C ALA A 298 16.31 -11.55 7.11
N GLY A 299 17.06 -11.20 6.07
CA GLY A 299 17.35 -12.05 4.93
C GLY A 299 18.20 -11.30 3.94
#